data_AF-A0A7V3I132-F1
#
_entry.id   AF-A0A7V3I132-F1
#
_cell.length_a   1.000
_cell.length_b   1.000
_cell.length_c   1.000
_cell.angle_alpha   90.00
_cell.angle_beta   90.00
_cell.angle_gamma   90.00
#
_symmetry.space_group_name_H-M   'P 1'
#
loop_
_entity.id
_entity.type
_entity.pdbx_description
1 polymer ?
#
loop_
_entity_poly.entity_id
_entity_poly.type
_entity_poly.pdbx_seq_one_letter_code
_entity_poly.pdbx_strand_id
1 'polypeptide(L)'
;MTLEADKTVAVPLTQEEAIASLGHYGYGWADSDVAGASARRGLSTAVVRDISAKKNEPEWMLETRLKALRIFDRKPMPSWGSNLEGIDFDNIKYFVRSTEKQAATWDELPDDIR
;
A
#
# COMPACT_ATOMS: atom_id res chain seq x y z
N MET A 1 -13.89 54.12 -19.69
CA MET A 1 -12.56 53.70 -19.18
C MET A 1 -12.82 52.96 -17.88
N THR A 2 -13.21 51.69 -18.04
CA THR A 2 -12.49 50.47 -17.62
C THR A 2 -12.86 50.08 -16.19
N LEU A 3 -13.78 49.11 -16.10
CA LEU A 3 -14.06 48.34 -14.90
C LEU A 3 -12.89 47.35 -14.72
N GLU A 4 -12.06 47.55 -13.71
CA GLU A 4 -11.04 46.59 -13.30
C GLU A 4 -11.76 45.37 -12.70
N ALA A 5 -11.71 44.24 -13.41
CA ALA A 5 -12.22 42.97 -12.91
C ALA A 5 -11.28 42.46 -11.81
N ASP A 6 -11.83 42.33 -10.60
CA ASP A 6 -11.16 41.73 -9.44
C ASP A 6 -10.79 40.28 -9.78
N LYS A 7 -9.51 40.06 -10.13
CA LYS A 7 -8.95 38.72 -10.34
C LYS A 7 -8.65 38.12 -8.98
N THR A 8 -9.63 37.42 -8.42
CA THR A 8 -9.39 36.48 -7.33
C THR A 8 -8.42 35.41 -7.82
N VAL A 9 -7.14 35.55 -7.45
CA VAL A 9 -6.11 34.55 -7.70
C VAL A 9 -6.44 33.35 -6.82
N ALA A 10 -6.96 32.28 -7.42
CA ALA A 10 -7.15 31.02 -6.72
C ALA A 10 -5.79 30.52 -6.23
N VAL A 11 -5.59 30.51 -4.91
CA VAL A 11 -4.41 29.94 -4.29
C VAL A 11 -4.36 28.45 -4.64
N PRO A 12 -3.24 27.92 -5.17
CA PRO A 12 -3.13 26.51 -5.46
C PRO A 12 -3.20 25.71 -4.15
N LEU A 13 -4.04 24.68 -4.12
CA LEU A 13 -4.16 23.75 -3.00
C LEU A 13 -2.79 23.11 -2.70
N THR A 14 -2.49 22.93 -1.41
CA THR A 14 -1.38 22.08 -0.98
C THR A 14 -1.63 20.61 -1.36
N GLN A 15 -0.58 19.79 -1.38
CA GLN A 15 -0.70 18.38 -1.75
C GLN A 15 -1.65 17.62 -0.80
N GLU A 16 -1.61 17.93 0.49
CA GLU A 16 -2.48 17.36 1.51
C GLU A 16 -3.94 17.76 1.27
N GLU A 17 -4.21 19.02 0.96
CA GLU A 17 -5.56 19.52 0.66
C GLU A 17 -6.09 18.92 -0.65
N ALA A 18 -5.24 18.76 -1.66
CA ALA A 18 -5.60 18.10 -2.92
C ALA A 18 -5.96 16.62 -2.68
N ILE A 19 -5.18 15.88 -1.90
CA ILE A 19 -5.48 14.49 -1.53
C ILE A 19 -6.80 14.42 -0.72
N ALA A 20 -7.00 15.33 0.22
CA ALA A 20 -8.24 15.40 1.00
C ALA A 20 -9.47 15.68 0.11
N SER A 21 -9.31 16.50 -0.93
CA SER A 21 -10.37 16.79 -1.90
C SER A 21 -10.74 15.60 -2.79
N LEU A 22 -9.79 14.71 -3.07
CA LEU A 22 -10.00 13.48 -3.83
C LEU A 22 -10.68 12.36 -3.02
N GLY A 23 -10.69 12.48 -1.68
CA GLY A 23 -10.99 11.36 -0.79
C GLY A 23 -12.46 11.00 -0.60
N HIS A 24 -13.40 11.89 -0.96
CA HIS A 24 -14.82 11.67 -0.64
C HIS A 24 -15.59 11.28 -1.90
N TYR A 25 -15.74 9.98 -2.11
CA TYR A 25 -16.64 9.45 -3.14
C TYR A 25 -18.08 9.84 -2.81
N GLY A 26 -18.63 10.82 -3.53
CA GLY A 26 -19.88 11.51 -3.19
C GLY A 26 -21.15 10.66 -3.22
N TYR A 27 -21.09 9.42 -3.73
CA TYR A 27 -22.23 8.53 -3.82
C TYR A 27 -22.25 7.45 -2.73
N GLY A 28 -21.28 7.45 -1.81
CA GLY A 28 -21.29 6.59 -0.61
C GLY A 28 -20.99 5.10 -0.85
N TRP A 29 -20.49 4.72 -2.03
CA TRP A 29 -20.04 3.36 -2.30
C TRP A 29 -18.62 3.19 -1.78
N ALA A 30 -18.46 2.37 -0.75
CA ALA A 30 -17.16 1.96 -0.22
C ALA A 30 -17.29 0.56 0.37
N ASP A 31 -16.46 -0.36 -0.10
CA ASP A 31 -16.31 -1.67 0.54
C ASP A 31 -15.43 -1.54 1.78
N SER A 32 -15.63 -2.43 2.76
CA SER A 32 -14.82 -2.42 3.97
C SER A 32 -13.39 -2.92 3.70
N ASP A 33 -12.37 -2.13 4.05
CA ASP A 33 -10.96 -2.54 3.94
C ASP A 33 -10.47 -3.29 5.18
N VAL A 34 -11.19 -4.32 5.62
CA VAL A 34 -10.82 -5.08 6.84
C VAL A 34 -9.46 -5.78 6.65
N ALA A 35 -9.25 -6.38 5.47
CA ALA A 35 -8.02 -7.07 5.12
C ALA A 35 -6.82 -6.11 5.07
N GLY A 36 -6.96 -4.96 4.43
CA GLY A 36 -5.90 -3.95 4.41
C GLY A 36 -5.68 -3.33 5.78
N ALA A 37 -6.72 -3.06 6.57
CA ALA A 37 -6.59 -2.48 7.90
C ALA A 37 -5.79 -3.38 8.87
N SER A 38 -5.94 -4.70 8.76
CA SER A 38 -5.23 -5.68 9.61
C SER A 38 -3.79 -6.00 9.14
N ALA A 39 -3.42 -5.62 7.91
CA ALA A 39 -2.11 -5.90 7.36
C ALA A 39 -1.00 -5.14 8.09
N ARG A 40 0.07 -5.86 8.43
CA ARG A 40 1.25 -5.27 9.08
C ARG A 40 2.03 -4.41 8.09
N ARG A 41 2.44 -3.24 8.57
CA ARG A 41 3.35 -2.35 7.85
C ARG A 41 4.80 -2.69 8.17
N GLY A 42 5.66 -2.31 7.24
CA GLY A 42 7.10 -2.31 7.41
C GLY A 42 7.79 -3.57 6.94
N LEU A 43 9.10 -3.46 6.81
CA LEU A 43 9.95 -4.52 6.29
C LEU A 43 10.82 -5.07 7.42
N SER A 44 10.45 -6.22 7.96
CA SER A 44 11.19 -6.85 9.06
C SER A 44 11.17 -8.37 8.97
N THR A 45 12.06 -9.02 9.73
CA THR A 45 12.09 -10.49 9.85
C THR A 45 10.74 -11.04 10.32
N ALA A 46 10.05 -10.34 11.23
CA ALA A 46 8.74 -10.75 11.73
C ALA A 46 7.68 -10.71 10.62
N VAL A 47 7.69 -9.67 9.78
CA VAL A 47 6.78 -9.54 8.63
C VAL A 47 7.07 -10.62 7.58
N VAL A 48 8.35 -10.87 7.28
CA VAL A 48 8.73 -11.91 6.31
C VAL A 48 8.28 -13.30 6.77
N ARG A 49 8.49 -13.64 8.05
CA ARG A 49 8.03 -14.93 8.63
C ARG A 49 6.52 -15.06 8.60
N ASP A 50 5.82 -13.99 8.97
CA ASP A 50 4.36 -13.94 8.95
C ASP A 50 3.79 -14.13 7.54
N ILE A 51 4.36 -13.49 6.52
CA ILE A 51 3.98 -13.68 5.11
C ILE A 51 4.21 -15.12 4.67
N SER A 52 5.37 -15.70 5.00
CA SER A 52 5.72 -17.06 4.61
C SER A 52 4.77 -18.09 5.22
N ALA A 53 4.43 -17.92 6.51
CA ALA A 53 3.43 -18.75 7.19
C ALA A 53 2.03 -18.60 6.57
N LYS A 54 1.58 -17.36 6.31
CA LYS A 54 0.29 -17.09 5.64
C LYS A 54 0.21 -17.67 4.22
N LYS A 55 1.34 -17.88 3.56
CA LYS A 55 1.43 -18.48 2.23
C LYS A 55 1.70 -19.99 2.26
N ASN A 56 1.86 -20.58 3.45
CA ASN A 56 2.21 -21.98 3.64
C ASN A 56 3.45 -22.38 2.80
N GLU A 57 4.46 -21.51 2.79
CA GLU A 57 5.67 -21.71 2.00
C GLU A 57 6.57 -22.78 2.63
N PRO A 58 7.31 -23.54 1.81
CA PRO A 58 8.33 -24.46 2.30
C PRO A 58 9.53 -23.71 2.92
N GLU A 59 10.26 -24.35 3.84
CA GLU A 59 11.34 -23.70 4.61
C GLU A 59 12.39 -23.01 3.73
N TRP A 60 12.78 -23.63 2.61
CA TRP A 60 13.79 -23.06 1.71
C TRP A 60 13.35 -21.70 1.11
N MET A 61 12.05 -21.46 0.95
CA MET A 61 11.51 -20.17 0.51
C MET A 61 11.61 -19.13 1.62
N LEU A 62 11.30 -19.50 2.87
CA LEU A 62 11.47 -18.62 4.02
C LEU A 62 12.94 -18.20 4.17
N GLU A 63 13.86 -19.15 4.12
CA GLU A 63 15.29 -18.88 4.18
C GLU A 63 15.76 -17.95 3.06
N THR A 64 15.24 -18.14 1.85
CA THR A 64 15.53 -17.28 0.69
C THR A 64 15.04 -15.86 0.91
N ARG A 65 13.82 -15.67 1.42
CA ARG A 65 13.28 -14.34 1.76
C ARG A 65 14.10 -13.65 2.85
N LEU A 66 14.46 -14.39 3.91
CA LEU A 66 15.31 -13.86 4.99
C LEU A 66 16.72 -13.52 4.50
N LYS A 67 17.26 -14.25 3.52
CA LYS A 67 18.51 -13.90 2.84
C LYS A 67 18.37 -12.62 2.03
N ALA A 68 17.28 -12.46 1.29
CA ALA A 68 17.01 -11.25 0.51
C ALA A 68 16.89 -10.01 1.42
N LEU A 69 16.17 -10.11 2.55
CA LEU A 69 16.06 -9.03 3.54
C LEU A 69 17.44 -8.60 4.05
N ARG A 70 18.28 -9.55 4.47
CA ARG A 70 19.67 -9.25 4.90
C ARG A 70 20.53 -8.62 3.80
N ILE A 71 20.24 -8.88 2.52
CA ILE A 71 20.95 -8.25 1.40
C ILE A 71 20.43 -6.83 1.20
N PHE A 72 19.12 -6.62 1.30
CA PHE A 72 18.48 -5.31 1.22
C PHE A 72 19.06 -4.37 2.28
N ASP A 73 19.07 -4.79 3.55
CA ASP A 73 19.58 -3.96 4.67
C ASP A 73 21.06 -3.58 4.54
N ARG A 74 21.85 -4.39 3.82
CA ARG A 74 23.28 -4.14 3.59
C ARG A 74 23.56 -3.30 2.36
N LYS A 75 22.64 -3.22 1.42
CA LYS A 75 22.86 -2.49 0.17
C LYS A 75 22.45 -1.03 0.36
N PRO A 76 23.31 -0.06 0.00
CA PRO A 76 22.89 1.32 -0.03
C PRO A 76 21.79 1.51 -1.07
N MET A 77 20.97 2.53 -0.86
CA MET A 77 19.93 2.89 -1.82
C MET A 77 20.59 3.30 -3.15
N PRO A 78 20.11 2.81 -4.31
CA PRO A 78 20.76 3.08 -5.58
C PRO A 78 20.67 4.57 -5.93
N SER A 79 21.74 5.10 -6.51
CA SER A 79 21.84 6.50 -6.93
C SER A 79 21.46 6.74 -8.40
N TRP A 80 20.99 5.71 -9.08
CA TRP A 80 20.61 5.76 -10.50
C TRP A 80 19.09 5.56 -10.63
N GLY A 81 18.50 6.17 -11.65
CA GLY A 81 17.05 6.14 -11.87
C GLY A 81 16.32 7.29 -11.16
N SER A 82 15.10 7.03 -10.71
CA SER A 82 14.26 7.99 -9.98
C SER A 82 14.83 8.30 -8.59
N ASN A 83 14.48 9.46 -8.03
CA ASN A 83 14.81 9.77 -6.64
C ASN A 83 14.04 8.84 -5.69
N LEU A 84 14.76 8.18 -4.76
CA LEU A 84 14.22 7.25 -3.77
C LEU A 84 14.31 7.78 -2.33
N GLU A 85 14.81 9.00 -2.11
CA GLU A 85 15.04 9.59 -0.78
C GLU A 85 13.76 9.69 0.08
N GLY A 86 12.59 9.75 -0.54
CA GLY A 86 11.30 9.86 0.15
C GLY A 86 10.63 8.52 0.50
N ILE A 87 11.26 7.38 0.23
CA ILE A 87 10.61 6.08 0.47
C ILE A 87 10.70 5.70 1.95
N ASP A 88 9.55 5.71 2.62
CA ASP A 88 9.39 5.15 3.95
C ASP A 88 8.98 3.67 3.86
N PHE A 89 9.97 2.79 3.90
CA PHE A 89 9.75 1.34 3.84
C PHE A 89 9.01 0.79 5.06
N ASP A 90 9.08 1.46 6.21
CA ASP A 90 8.42 1.04 7.44
C ASP A 90 6.91 1.27 7.39
N ASN A 91 6.46 2.18 6.52
CA ASN A 91 5.05 2.48 6.34
C ASN A 91 4.40 1.69 5.18
N ILE A 92 5.12 0.84 4.45
CA ILE A 92 4.54 0.08 3.33
C ILE A 92 3.85 -1.20 3.84
N LYS A 93 2.65 -1.51 3.33
CA LYS A 93 2.00 -2.82 3.50
C LYS A 93 2.48 -3.76 2.40
N TYR A 94 3.41 -4.66 2.72
CA TYR A 94 4.01 -5.58 1.73
C TYR A 94 3.13 -6.78 1.35
N PHE A 95 2.15 -7.10 2.20
CA PHE A 95 1.26 -8.22 1.97
C PHE A 95 -0.10 -7.94 2.57
N VAL A 96 -1.13 -8.02 1.73
CA VAL A 96 -2.55 -7.99 2.11
C VAL A 96 -3.20 -9.21 1.47
N ARG A 97 -4.06 -9.89 2.23
CA ARG A 97 -4.81 -11.04 1.75
C ARG A 97 -6.29 -10.74 1.98
N SER A 98 -7.05 -10.57 0.90
CA SER A 98 -8.49 -10.26 0.97
C SER A 98 -9.34 -11.45 1.42
N THR A 99 -8.90 -12.68 1.13
CA THR A 99 -9.59 -13.91 1.53
C THR A 99 -8.61 -14.95 2.06
N GLU A 100 -9.00 -15.67 3.12
CA GLU A 100 -8.17 -16.72 3.74
C GLU A 100 -7.85 -17.86 2.76
N LYS A 101 -8.77 -18.16 1.83
CA LYS A 101 -8.61 -19.18 0.80
C LYS A 101 -8.77 -18.58 -0.58
N GLN A 102 -8.00 -19.14 -1.52
CA GLN A 102 -8.22 -18.88 -2.94
C GLN A 102 -9.46 -19.64 -3.38
N ALA A 103 -10.46 -18.93 -3.90
CA ALA A 103 -11.63 -19.53 -4.52
C ALA A 103 -11.26 -20.04 -5.92
N ALA A 104 -11.67 -21.27 -6.23
CA ALA A 104 -11.50 -21.85 -7.57
C ALA A 104 -12.70 -21.56 -8.48
N THR A 105 -13.85 -21.23 -7.90
CA THR A 105 -15.10 -20.95 -8.60
C THR A 105 -15.77 -19.69 -8.06
N TRP A 106 -16.73 -19.13 -8.81
CA TRP A 106 -17.53 -17.98 -8.37
C TRP A 106 -18.18 -18.32 -7.02
N ASP A 107 -18.92 -19.42 -6.94
CA ASP A 107 -19.72 -19.79 -5.77
C ASP A 107 -18.91 -19.97 -4.46
N GLU A 108 -17.58 -20.15 -4.55
CA GLU A 108 -16.68 -20.25 -3.40
C GLU A 108 -16.24 -18.90 -2.81
N LEU A 109 -16.54 -17.79 -3.49
CA LEU A 109 -16.24 -16.45 -2.99
C LEU A 109 -17.18 -16.05 -1.84
N PRO A 110 -16.65 -15.38 -0.82
CA PRO A 110 -17.45 -14.77 0.25
C PRO A 110 -18.57 -13.88 -0.27
N ASP A 111 -19.68 -13.81 0.48
CA ASP A 111 -20.88 -13.06 0.08
C ASP A 111 -20.65 -11.55 -0.08
N ASP A 112 -19.66 -10.99 0.63
CA ASP A 112 -19.24 -9.59 0.53
C ASP A 112 -18.44 -9.28 -0.74
N ILE A 113 -17.92 -10.31 -1.42
CA ILE A 113 -17.22 -10.18 -2.70
C ILE A 113 -18.15 -10.56 -3.88
N ARG A 114 -19.25 -11.28 -3.61
CA ARG A 114 -20.24 -11.74 -4.59
C ARG A 114 -21.14 -10.65 -5.17
#